data_AF-A0A833QJS1-F1
#
_entry.id   AF-A0A833QJS1-F1
#
_cell.length_a   1.000
_cell.length_b   1.000
_cell.length_c   1.000
_cell.angle_alpha   90.00
_cell.angle_beta   90.00
_cell.angle_gamma   90.00
#
_symmetry.space_group_name_H-M   'P 1'
#
loop_
_entity.id
_entity.type
_entity.pdbx_description
1 polymer ?
#
loop_
_entity_poly.entity_id
_entity_poly.type
_entity_poly.pdbx_seq_one_letter_code
_entity_poly.pdbx_strand_id
1 'polypeptide(L)' 'MTHSWANIWRLDPNHPTLPPFSIMITDSNNNRFVAKNVIPPNWKNEAVYTATLVRA' A
#
# COMPACT_ATOMS: atom_id res chain seq x y z
N MET A 1 -5.19 7.55 1.67
CA MET A 1 -4.19 7.62 0.59
C MET A 1 -4.62 8.72 -0.36
N THR A 2 -3.71 9.63 -0.66
CA THR A 2 -3.94 10.73 -1.59
C THR A 2 -2.92 10.61 -2.71
N HIS A 3 -3.38 10.69 -3.96
CA HIS A 3 -2.48 10.76 -5.11
C HIS A 3 -1.65 12.03 -4.99
N SER A 4 -0.33 11.90 -5.05
CA SER A 4 0.58 13.03 -4.93
C SER A 4 1.08 13.46 -6.30
N TRP A 5 2.00 12.68 -6.89
CA TRP A 5 2.53 12.93 -8.23
C TRP A 5 2.96 11.62 -8.87
N ALA A 6 2.91 11.53 -10.20
CA ALA A 6 3.21 10.31 -10.95
C ALA A 6 2.52 9.07 -10.34
N ASN A 7 3.28 8.08 -9.89
CA ASN A 7 2.77 6.86 -9.25
C ASN A 7 2.95 6.85 -7.72
N ILE A 8 3.08 8.02 -7.11
CA ILE A 8 3.28 8.17 -5.66
C ILE A 8 1.97 8.49 -4.96
N TRP A 9 1.70 7.70 -3.92
CA TRP A 9 0.55 7.83 -3.03
C TRP A 9 1.03 8.10 -1.62
N ARG A 10 0.42 9.08 -0.96
CA ARG A 10 0.79 9.50 0.40
C ARG A 10 -0.33 9.21 1.38
N LEU A 11 0.03 8.80 2.59
CA LEU A 11 -0.87 8.67 3.73
C LEU A 11 -0.31 9.48 4.88
N ASP A 12 -1.05 10.50 5.32
CA ASP A 12 -0.74 11.31 6.51
C ASP A 12 -1.85 11.12 7.54
N PRO A 13 -1.78 10.07 8.38
CA PRO A 13 -2.78 9.84 9.39
C PRO A 13 -2.57 10.82 10.56
N ASN A 14 -3.67 11.28 11.17
CA ASN A 14 -3.64 12.10 12.38
C ASN A 14 -3.43 11.28 13.68
N HIS A 15 -3.19 9.97 13.54
CA HIS A 15 -2.98 9.03 14.62
C HIS A 15 -1.85 8.06 14.25
N PRO A 16 -1.16 7.44 15.23
CA PRO A 16 -0.16 6.42 14.97
C PRO A 16 -0.77 5.26 14.19
N THR A 17 -0.12 4.88 13.08
CA THR A 17 -0.46 3.68 12.32
C THR A 17 0.65 2.67 12.51
N LEU A 18 0.28 1.45 12.86
CA LEU A 18 1.24 0.39 13.14
C LEU A 18 1.23 -0.67 12.03
N PRO A 19 2.40 -1.01 11.47
CA PRO A 19 2.53 -2.13 10.55
C PRO A 19 2.24 -3.49 11.22
N PRO A 20 1.99 -4.57 10.46
CA PRO A 20 2.09 -4.67 9.00
C PRO A 20 0.94 -4.00 8.24
N PHE A 21 1.22 -3.41 7.08
CA PHE A 21 0.20 -2.82 6.22
C PHE A 21 -0.10 -3.70 5.01
N SER A 22 -1.39 -3.88 4.73
CA SER A 22 -1.89 -4.40 3.45
C SER A 22 -2.27 -3.24 2.54
N ILE A 23 -2.03 -3.37 1.24
CA ILE A 23 -2.37 -2.35 0.24
C ILE A 23 -3.45 -2.91 -0.67
N MET A 24 -4.58 -2.20 -0.80
CA MET A 24 -5.61 -2.48 -1.80
C MET A 24 -5.42 -1.52 -2.97
N ILE A 25 -5.33 -2.06 -4.18
CA ILE A 25 -5.22 -1.30 -5.42
C ILE A 25 -6.50 -1.52 -6.22
N THR A 26 -7.09 -0.43 -6.72
CA THR A 26 -8.18 -0.47 -7.68
C THR A 26 -7.64 -0.01 -9.02
N ASP A 27 -7.79 -0.84 -10.07
CA ASP A 27 -7.37 -0.46 -11.42
C ASP A 27 -8.41 0.43 -12.14
N SER A 28 -8.09 0.89 -13.34
CA SER A 28 -8.99 1.73 -14.16
C SER A 28 -10.30 1.03 -14.56
N ASN A 29 -10.33 -0.31 -14.50
CA ASN A 29 -11.48 -1.14 -14.80
C ASN A 29 -12.30 -1.46 -13.54
N ASN A 30 -12.00 -0.80 -12.41
CA ASN A 30 -12.58 -1.06 -11.09
C ASN A 30 -12.30 -2.45 -10.50
N ASN A 31 -11.33 -3.21 -11.03
CA ASN A 31 -10.90 -4.44 -10.38
C ASN A 31 -10.11 -4.10 -9.12
N ARG A 32 -10.31 -4.88 -8.06
CA ARG A 32 -9.64 -4.71 -6.78
C ARG A 32 -8.67 -5.85 -6.51
N PHE A 33 -7.48 -5.48 -6.06
CA PHE A 33 -6.41 -6.41 -5.71
C PHE A 33 -5.86 -6.05 -4.34
N VAL A 34 -5.52 -7.06 -3.54
CA VAL A 34 -4.90 -6.88 -2.22
C VAL A 34 -3.52 -7.49 -2.20
N ALA A 35 -2.54 -6.68 -1.80
CA ALA A 35 -1.23 -7.11 -1.38
C ALA A 35 -1.24 -7.23 0.15
N LYS A 36 -1.37 -8.45 0.68
CA LYS A 36 -1.48 -8.69 2.12
C LYS A 36 -0.14 -8.48 2.82
N ASN A 37 -0.13 -7.71 3.90
CA ASN A 37 1.04 -7.45 4.77
C ASN A 37 2.32 -7.08 4.01
N VAL A 38 2.19 -6.39 2.87
CA VAL A 38 3.30 -6.09 1.96
C VAL A 38 4.31 -5.11 2.59
N ILE A 39 3.87 -4.24 3.50
CA ILE A 39 4.78 -3.40 4.29
C ILE A 39 4.94 -4.04 5.69
N PRO A 40 6.13 -4.56 6.04
CA PRO A 40 6.35 -5.29 7.30
C PRO A 40 6.56 -4.35 8.51
N PRO A 41 6.57 -4.88 9.75
CA PRO A 41 6.76 -4.09 10.97
C PRO A 41 8.01 -3.20 11.05
N ASN A 42 9.11 -3.65 10.43
CA ASN A 42 10.43 -3.03 10.44
C ASN A 42 10.81 -2.48 9.06
N TRP A 43 9.82 -2.00 8.30
CA TRP A 43 10.04 -1.46 6.97
C TRP A 43 11.05 -0.29 7.00
N LYS A 44 11.89 -0.23 5.97
CA LYS A 44 12.89 0.82 5.75
C LYS A 44 12.46 1.75 4.62
N ASN A 45 12.87 3.01 4.72
CA ASN A 45 12.75 3.99 3.64
C ASN A 45 13.46 3.47 2.38
N GLU A 46 12.91 3.79 1.21
CA GLU A 46 13.45 3.45 -0.13
C GLU A 46 13.58 1.95 -0.44
N ALA A 47 13.12 1.06 0.47
CA ALA A 47 13.10 -0.37 0.22
C ALA A 47 11.95 -0.77 -0.70
N VAL A 48 12.20 -1.80 -1.52
CA VAL A 48 11.20 -2.40 -2.40
C VAL A 48 10.58 -3.61 -1.72
N TYR A 49 9.25 -3.63 -1.65
CA TYR A 49 8.48 -4.77 -1.14
C TYR A 49 7.59 -5.34 -2.24
N THR A 50 7.60 -6.66 -2.39
CA THR A 50 6.83 -7.39 -3.40
C THR A 50 5.88 -8.37 -2.76
N ALA A 51 4.66 -8.49 -3.28
CA ALA A 51 3.68 -9.48 -2.84
C ALA A 51 2.88 -10.02 -4.03
N THR A 52 2.40 -11.26 -3.90
CA THR A 52 1.41 -11.80 -4.82
C THR A 52 0.07 -11.11 -4.60
N LEU A 53 -0.51 -10.55 -5.66
CA LEU A 53 -1.81 -9.91 -5.61
C LEU A 53 -2.92 -10.96 -5.58
N VAL A 54 -3.84 -10.84 -4.64
CA VAL A 54 -5.09 -11.61 -4.64
C VAL A 54 -6.24 -10.71 -5.03
N ARG A 55 -7.20 -11.21 -5.83
CA ARG A 55 -8.45 -10.47 -6.05
C ARG A 55 -9.16 -10.25 -4.71
N ALA A 56 -9.62 -9.03 -4.50
CA ALA A 56 -10.41 -8.65 -3.33
C ALA A 56 -11.85 -9.14 -3.45
#